data_AF-A0A4Q3J7I9-F1
#
_entry.id   AF-A0A4Q3J7I9-F1
#
_cell.length_a   1.000
_cell.length_b   1.000
_cell.length_c   1.000
_cell.angle_alpha   90.00
_cell.angle_beta   90.00
_cell.angle_gamma   90.00
#
_symmetry.space_group_name_H-M   'P 1'
#
loop_
_entity.id
_entity.type
_entity.pdbx_description
1 polymer ?
#
loop_
_entity_poly.entity_id
_entity_poly.type
_entity_poly.pdbx_seq_one_letter_code
_entity_poly.pdbx_strand_id
1 'polypeptide(L)'
;MAPKILSVETDAVLPGRADVVIVGGGIIGLTTAMHLAEAGISCVVCEKGVLAGEQSSRNAGWVRQQGRDVREVELSIKSLAAWNSLDARISGDTGFRQCGSVYAFRDESELAPYQAWIDRA
;
A
#
# COMPACT_ATOMS: atom_id res chain seq x y z
N MET A 1 15.96 9.08 9.22
CA MET A 1 16.76 8.80 8.01
C MET A 1 15.79 8.30 6.95
N ALA A 2 15.83 8.82 5.72
CA ALA A 2 14.93 8.32 4.67
C ALA A 2 15.25 6.85 4.36
N PRO A 3 14.26 6.00 4.07
CA PRO A 3 14.52 4.61 3.74
C PRO A 3 15.41 4.52 2.50
N LYS A 4 16.39 3.62 2.52
CA LYS A 4 17.22 3.34 1.35
C LYS A 4 16.36 2.59 0.33
N ILE A 5 16.06 3.23 -0.79
CA ILE A 5 15.38 2.57 -1.91
C ILE A 5 16.38 1.61 -2.55
N LEU A 6 16.03 0.32 -2.60
CA LEU A 6 16.83 -0.67 -3.31
C LEU A 6 16.72 -0.42 -4.81
N SER A 7 17.85 -0.38 -5.50
CA SER A 7 17.87 -0.36 -6.96
C SER A 7 17.43 -1.72 -7.48
N VAL A 8 16.44 -1.72 -8.39
CA VAL A 8 15.98 -2.90 -9.08
C VAL A 8 16.44 -2.79 -10.53
N GLU A 9 17.08 -3.85 -11.04
CA GLU A 9 17.39 -3.95 -12.46
C GLU A 9 16.09 -4.22 -13.23
N THR A 10 15.78 -3.38 -14.20
CA THR A 10 14.58 -3.48 -15.03
C THR A 10 14.94 -3.91 -16.44
N ASP A 11 14.01 -4.52 -17.15
CA ASP A 11 14.23 -4.93 -18.54
C ASP A 11 14.59 -3.73 -19.43
N ALA A 12 15.71 -3.86 -20.16
CA ALA A 12 16.15 -2.86 -21.13
C ALA A 12 15.37 -2.93 -22.46
N VAL A 13 14.65 -4.04 -22.69
CA VAL A 13 13.89 -4.30 -23.90
C VAL A 13 12.43 -4.50 -23.53
N LEU A 14 11.56 -3.68 -24.13
CA LEU A 14 10.12 -3.80 -23.94
C LEU A 14 9.59 -5.00 -24.73
N PRO A 15 8.64 -5.78 -24.18
CA PRO A 15 8.00 -6.84 -24.95
C PRO A 15 7.15 -6.23 -26.08
N GLY A 16 7.01 -6.97 -27.18
CA GLY A 16 6.18 -6.52 -28.31
C GLY A 16 4.68 -6.46 -28.00
N ARG A 17 4.22 -7.11 -26.91
CA ARG A 17 2.83 -7.12 -26.44
C ARG A 17 2.76 -7.47 -24.95
N ALA A 18 1.75 -6.93 -24.25
CA ALA A 18 1.28 -7.39 -22.94
C ALA A 18 -0.26 -7.27 -22.89
N ASP A 19 -0.92 -8.03 -22.03
CA ASP A 19 -2.38 -7.92 -21.85
C ASP A 19 -2.75 -6.62 -21.09
N VAL A 20 -1.90 -6.20 -20.16
CA VAL A 20 -2.06 -4.98 -19.36
C VAL A 20 -0.78 -4.16 -19.31
N VAL A 21 -0.89 -2.84 -19.50
CA VAL A 21 0.20 -1.89 -19.26
C VAL A 21 -0.15 -1.03 -18.05
N ILE A 22 0.73 -1.01 -17.06
CA ILE A 22 0.61 -0.26 -15.81
C ILE A 22 1.53 0.95 -15.88
N VAL A 23 1.00 2.14 -15.63
CA VAL A 23 1.79 3.39 -15.63
C VAL A 23 2.11 3.78 -14.19
N GLY A 24 3.39 3.69 -13.83
CA GLY A 24 3.93 4.08 -12.52
C GLY A 24 4.37 2.90 -11.65
N GLY A 25 5.62 2.94 -11.19
CA GLY A 25 6.27 1.94 -10.34
C GLY A 25 6.15 2.21 -8.84
N GLY A 26 5.04 2.81 -8.41
CA GLY A 26 4.71 2.98 -6.99
C GLY A 26 4.01 1.75 -6.39
N ILE A 27 3.67 1.81 -5.11
CA ILE A 27 3.00 0.69 -4.40
C ILE A 27 1.71 0.24 -5.09
N ILE A 28 0.91 1.17 -5.64
CA ILE A 28 -0.31 0.83 -6.37
C ILE A 28 0.03 0.04 -7.63
N GLY A 29 0.91 0.55 -8.49
CA GLY A 29 1.27 -0.13 -9.73
C GLY A 29 1.93 -1.49 -9.51
N LEU A 30 2.87 -1.58 -8.57
CA LEU A 30 3.58 -2.83 -8.27
C LEU A 30 2.67 -3.88 -7.63
N THR A 31 1.77 -3.49 -6.72
CA THR A 31 0.81 -4.45 -6.15
C THR A 31 -0.23 -4.87 -7.18
N THR A 32 -0.67 -3.98 -8.08
CA THR A 32 -1.51 -4.38 -9.23
C THR A 32 -0.79 -5.40 -10.12
N ALA A 33 0.48 -5.15 -10.48
CA ALA A 33 1.28 -6.06 -11.29
C ALA A 33 1.42 -7.44 -10.63
N MET A 34 1.68 -7.48 -9.32
CA MET A 34 1.78 -8.72 -8.55
C MET A 34 0.49 -9.54 -8.63
N HIS A 35 -0.68 -8.93 -8.41
CA HIS A 35 -1.95 -9.67 -8.47
C HIS A 35 -2.31 -10.11 -9.90
N LEU A 36 -1.97 -9.32 -10.93
CA LEU A 36 -2.16 -9.75 -12.33
C LEU A 36 -1.26 -10.95 -12.66
N ALA A 37 0.01 -10.91 -12.25
CA ALA A 37 0.96 -12.00 -12.46
C ALA A 37 0.52 -13.29 -11.73
N GLU A 38 0.05 -13.19 -10.49
CA GLU A 38 -0.52 -14.31 -9.73
C GLU A 38 -1.76 -14.91 -10.42
N ALA A 39 -2.53 -14.09 -11.13
CA ALA A 39 -3.68 -14.52 -11.94
C ALA A 39 -3.30 -15.05 -13.33
N GLY A 40 -2.01 -15.10 -13.68
CA GLY A 40 -1.52 -15.55 -14.99
C GLY A 40 -1.75 -14.54 -16.12
N ILE A 41 -2.03 -13.28 -15.81
CA ILE A 41 -2.23 -12.20 -16.77
C ILE A 41 -0.91 -11.50 -17.02
N SER A 42 -0.50 -11.40 -18.29
CA SER A 42 0.76 -10.73 -18.62
C SER A 42 0.64 -9.22 -18.45
N CYS A 43 1.60 -8.59 -17.77
CA CYS A 43 1.62 -7.15 -17.60
C CYS A 43 3.02 -6.55 -17.70
N VAL A 44 3.07 -5.27 -18.03
CA VAL A 44 4.30 -4.45 -18.04
C VAL A 44 4.08 -3.23 -17.17
N VAL A 45 5.03 -2.92 -16.29
CA VAL A 45 5.05 -1.68 -15.49
C VAL A 45 6.02 -0.70 -16.13
N CYS A 46 5.50 0.46 -16.54
CA CYS A 46 6.30 1.56 -17.08
C CYS A 46 6.50 2.63 -16.01
N GLU A 47 7.73 2.78 -15.52
CA GLU A 47 8.12 3.83 -14.56
C GLU A 47 9.06 4.83 -15.25
N LYS A 48 8.80 6.13 -15.07
CA LYS A 48 9.57 7.22 -15.69
C LYS A 48 10.95 7.42 -15.05
N GLY A 49 11.13 6.97 -13.81
CA GLY A 49 12.33 7.14 -13.01
C GLY A 49 12.75 5.83 -12.36
N VAL A 50 12.61 5.74 -11.04
CA VAL A 50 12.97 4.55 -10.27
C VAL A 50 11.75 4.03 -9.50
N LEU A 51 11.69 2.71 -9.33
CA LEU A 51 10.63 2.08 -8.53
C LEU A 51 10.58 2.69 -7.13
N ALA A 52 9.37 2.98 -6.66
CA ALA A 52 9.10 3.64 -5.39
C ALA A 52 9.80 5.01 -5.20
N GLY A 53 10.32 5.68 -6.23
CA GLY A 53 11.11 6.92 -6.11
C GLY A 53 10.37 8.14 -5.53
N GLU A 54 9.04 8.12 -5.59
CA GLU A 54 8.17 9.25 -5.23
C GLU A 54 7.42 8.99 -3.91
N GLN A 55 6.08 9.11 -3.89
CA GLN A 55 5.26 9.05 -2.67
C GLN A 55 5.38 7.73 -1.90
N SER A 56 5.58 6.60 -2.59
CA SER A 56 5.59 5.27 -1.98
C SER A 56 6.80 5.02 -1.06
N SER A 57 7.91 5.76 -1.21
CA SER A 57 9.05 5.71 -0.27
C SER A 57 9.10 6.90 0.70
N ARG A 58 8.20 7.87 0.56
CA ARG A 58 8.20 9.15 1.28
C ARG A 58 6.98 9.36 2.18
N ASN A 59 6.12 8.36 2.30
CA ASN A 59 4.98 8.39 3.21
C ASN A 59 5.42 8.10 4.65
N ALA A 60 4.52 8.35 5.61
CA ALA A 60 4.77 8.12 7.04
C ALA A 60 4.74 6.64 7.47
N GLY A 61 4.44 5.70 6.57
CA GLY A 61 4.40 4.26 6.85
C GLY A 61 3.19 3.78 7.66
N TRP A 62 2.17 4.63 7.85
CA TRP A 62 0.99 4.29 8.66
C TRP A 62 -0.06 3.51 7.87
N VAL A 63 -0.21 2.23 8.23
CA VAL A 63 -1.36 1.39 7.84
C VAL A 63 -2.39 1.46 8.98
N ARG A 64 -3.47 2.22 8.77
CA ARG A 64 -4.50 2.48 9.79
C ARG A 64 -5.91 2.41 9.24
N GLN A 65 -6.85 2.10 10.12
CA GLN A 65 -8.30 2.05 9.83
C GLN A 65 -9.06 3.21 10.47
N GLN A 66 -8.57 3.72 11.61
CA GLN A 66 -9.23 4.78 12.39
C GLN A 66 -9.40 6.05 11.56
N GLY A 67 -10.53 6.75 11.68
CA GLY A 67 -10.72 8.07 11.07
C GLY A 67 -10.62 8.09 9.54
N ARG A 68 -10.85 6.95 8.89
CA ARG A 68 -11.07 6.85 7.45
C ARG A 68 -12.49 7.31 7.11
N ASP A 69 -12.76 7.63 5.86
CA ASP A 69 -14.16 7.71 5.45
C ASP A 69 -14.83 6.34 5.66
N VAL A 70 -16.07 6.30 6.15
CA VAL A 70 -16.79 5.04 6.44
C VAL A 70 -16.83 4.14 5.19
N ARG A 71 -16.92 4.73 4.00
CA ARG A 71 -16.91 4.00 2.72
C ARG A 71 -15.59 3.28 2.43
N GLU A 72 -14.50 3.68 3.09
CA GLU A 72 -13.17 3.09 2.94
C GLU A 72 -12.83 2.08 4.03
N VAL A 73 -13.68 1.89 5.04
CA VAL A 73 -13.39 1.02 6.20
C VAL A 73 -13.18 -0.42 5.75
N GLU A 74 -14.09 -0.95 4.91
CA GLU A 74 -13.97 -2.32 4.38
C GLU A 74 -12.67 -2.51 3.58
N LEU A 75 -12.32 -1.51 2.75
CA LEU A 75 -11.05 -1.52 2.01
C LEU A 75 -9.85 -1.49 2.95
N SER A 76 -9.92 -0.72 4.04
CA SER A 76 -8.85 -0.61 5.03
C SER A 76 -8.64 -1.91 5.81
N ILE A 77 -9.73 -2.63 6.15
CA ILE A 77 -9.68 -3.97 6.76
C ILE A 77 -8.98 -4.96 5.82
N LYS A 78 -9.40 -5.00 4.55
CA LYS A 78 -8.79 -5.88 3.53
C LYS A 78 -7.33 -5.52 3.28
N SER A 79 -6.99 -4.22 3.26
CA SER A 79 -5.61 -3.76 3.11
C SER A 79 -4.74 -4.19 4.29
N LEU A 80 -5.23 -4.11 5.53
CA LEU A 80 -4.48 -4.60 6.69
C LEU A 80 -4.24 -6.11 6.63
N ALA A 81 -5.23 -6.90 6.21
CA ALA A 81 -5.06 -8.34 6.00
C ALA A 81 -4.02 -8.63 4.89
N ALA A 82 -4.03 -7.85 3.80
CA ALA A 82 -3.03 -7.96 2.74
C ALA A 82 -1.61 -7.63 3.26
N TRP A 83 -1.45 -6.56 4.05
CA TRP A 83 -0.16 -6.22 4.67
C TRP A 83 0.35 -7.32 5.60
N ASN A 84 -0.51 -7.90 6.44
CA ASN A 84 -0.14 -8.99 7.34
C ASN A 84 0.31 -10.28 6.63
N SER A 85 -0.13 -10.50 5.39
CA SER A 85 0.24 -11.69 4.61
C SER A 85 1.36 -11.44 3.60
N LEU A 86 1.74 -10.18 3.37
CA LEU A 86 2.59 -9.80 2.25
C LEU A 86 3.99 -10.42 2.34
N ASP A 87 4.62 -10.39 3.53
CA ASP A 87 5.96 -10.95 3.75
C ASP A 87 6.04 -12.43 3.33
N ALA A 88 5.02 -13.21 3.68
CA ALA A 88 4.93 -14.62 3.28
C ALA A 88 4.72 -14.78 1.77
N ARG A 89 3.88 -13.94 1.15
CA ARG A 89 3.61 -13.98 -0.29
C ARG A 89 4.85 -13.67 -1.12
N ILE A 90 5.65 -12.69 -0.70
CA ILE A 90 6.85 -12.28 -1.44
C ILE A 90 8.13 -13.00 -0.97
N SER A 91 8.02 -13.86 0.05
CA SER A 91 9.17 -14.49 0.71
C SER A 91 10.26 -13.46 1.12
N GLY A 92 9.84 -12.36 1.74
CA GLY A 92 10.70 -11.23 2.09
C GLY A 92 10.16 -10.40 3.26
N ASP A 93 10.97 -9.48 3.81
CA ASP A 93 10.57 -8.59 4.90
C ASP A 93 10.25 -7.19 4.36
N THR A 94 8.99 -6.79 4.46
CA THR A 94 8.53 -5.45 4.07
C THR A 94 8.82 -4.38 5.13
N GLY A 95 9.21 -4.79 6.34
CA GLY A 95 9.32 -3.93 7.52
C GLY A 95 7.96 -3.60 8.15
N PHE A 96 6.84 -4.13 7.62
CA PHE A 96 5.53 -3.91 8.20
C PHE A 96 5.41 -4.61 9.56
N ARG A 97 4.90 -3.89 10.57
CA ARG A 97 4.63 -4.42 11.90
C ARG A 97 3.28 -3.88 12.38
N GLN A 98 2.36 -4.77 12.77
CA GLN A 98 1.09 -4.36 13.37
C GLN A 98 1.29 -4.12 14.88
N CYS A 99 1.41 -2.84 15.27
CA CYS A 99 1.71 -2.45 16.67
C CYS A 99 0.54 -1.76 17.39
N GLY A 100 -0.64 -1.68 16.77
CA GLY A 100 -1.77 -0.92 17.30
C GLY A 100 -1.60 0.60 17.11
N SER A 101 -2.68 1.35 17.35
CA SER A 101 -2.69 2.82 17.30
C SER A 101 -3.63 3.36 18.36
N VAL A 102 -3.17 4.35 19.13
CA VAL A 102 -3.93 4.98 20.22
C VAL A 102 -4.06 6.47 19.92
N TYR A 103 -5.28 6.99 20.01
CA TYR A 103 -5.59 8.40 19.87
C TYR A 103 -5.90 8.94 21.27
N ALA A 104 -5.25 10.04 21.64
CA ALA A 104 -5.49 10.74 22.90
C ALA A 104 -6.28 12.02 22.61
N PHE A 105 -7.29 12.27 23.44
CA PHE A 105 -8.16 13.43 23.35
C PHE A 105 -8.05 14.23 24.63
N ARG A 106 -8.11 15.55 24.52
CA ARG A 106 -7.99 16.44 25.68
C ARG A 106 -9.23 16.43 26.56
N ASP A 107 -10.40 16.31 25.93
CA ASP A 107 -11.70 16.34 26.57
C ASP A 107 -12.75 15.60 25.73
N GLU A 108 -13.97 15.51 26.25
CA GLU A 108 -15.09 14.79 25.63
C GLU A 108 -15.53 15.40 24.28
N SER A 109 -15.31 16.71 24.08
CA SER A 109 -15.72 17.37 22.84
C SER A 109 -14.86 16.93 21.65
N GLU A 110 -13.58 16.64 21.89
CA GLU A 110 -12.68 16.06 20.89
C GLU A 110 -12.94 14.57 20.65
N LEU A 111 -13.42 13.83 21.67
CA LEU A 111 -13.76 12.41 21.56
C LEU A 111 -15.06 12.17 20.78
N ALA A 112 -16.08 13.03 20.96
CA ALA A 112 -17.42 12.80 20.42
C ALA A 112 -17.48 12.51 18.90
N PRO A 113 -16.74 13.21 18.02
CA PRO A 113 -16.72 12.89 16.59
C PRO A 113 -16.13 11.50 16.29
N TYR A 114 -15.15 11.04 17.06
CA TYR A 114 -14.54 9.73 16.89
C TYR A 114 -15.47 8.62 17.38
N GLN A 115 -16.19 8.84 18.49
CA GLN A 115 -17.22 7.91 18.95
C GLN A 115 -18.33 7.76 17.90
N ALA A 116 -18.85 8.87 17.39
CA ALA A 116 -19.86 8.85 16.32
C ALA A 116 -19.34 8.22 15.01
N TRP A 117 -18.03 8.26 14.77
CA TRP A 117 -17.41 7.53 13.66
C TRP A 117 -17.39 6.02 13.93
N ILE A 118 -16.98 5.58 15.12
CA ILE A 118 -16.96 4.17 15.52
C ILE A 118 -18.35 3.55 15.40
N ASP A 119 -19.40 4.26 15.83
CA ASP A 119 -20.77 3.73 15.80
C ASP A 119 -21.32 3.50 14.37
N ARG A 120 -20.64 4.05 13.35
CA ARG A 120 -21.02 3.94 11.93
C ARG A 120 -20.06 3.08 11.10
N ALA A 121 -18.86 2.82 11.61
CA ALA A 121 -17.76 2.14 10.92
C ALA A 121 -17.86 0.62 11.11
#